data_AF-S9X8Q1-F1
#
_entry.id   AF-S9X8Q1-F1
#
_cell.length_a   1.000
_cell.length_b   1.000
_cell.length_c   1.000
_cell.angle_alpha   90.00
_cell.angle_beta   90.00
_cell.angle_gamma   90.00
#
_symmetry.space_group_name_H-M   'P 1'
#
loop_
_entity.id
_entity.type
_entity.pdbx_description
1 polymer ?
#
loop_
_entity_poly.entity_id
_entity_poly.type
_entity_poly.pdbx_seq_one_letter_code
_entity_poly.pdbx_strand_id
1 'polypeptide(L)'
;MSSWQCASQKIPISCSITNDRGTKFFDHGAIAIPELTFESNKQEFDLQDFEGSSVLRCGYRNKISGHWSAGTSFYKLGDLLESHHAYKDCFFLHTSKNADLESLDDIIQVVHSFKPVSKGSNEETKPDIVLIYPESPEPLLSFPKRKPQNPASTAGSRNKHTLPKDSRTKDKSSEGNDDTGDTEALPEEKTFLQRFGLYLIPILFLLFVGTSGGSQASGSSNR
;
A
#
# COMPACT_ATOMS: atom_id res chain seq x y z
N MET A 1 24.52 -13.95 33.78
CA MET A 1 23.71 -12.95 33.06
C MET A 1 24.05 -13.09 31.59
N SER A 2 23.30 -13.93 30.87
CA SER A 2 23.49 -14.12 29.43
C SER A 2 22.67 -13.05 28.72
N SER A 3 23.33 -12.08 28.10
CA SER A 3 22.69 -11.17 27.15
C SER A 3 22.25 -11.99 25.95
N TRP A 4 20.94 -12.19 25.81
CA TRP A 4 20.37 -12.65 24.56
C TRP A 4 20.58 -11.53 23.54
N GLN A 5 21.57 -11.71 22.66
CA GLN A 5 21.67 -10.87 21.47
C GLN A 5 20.50 -11.24 20.56
N CYS A 6 19.48 -10.38 20.48
CA CYS A 6 18.48 -10.47 19.43
C CYS A 6 19.20 -10.52 18.08
N ALA A 7 18.89 -11.52 17.26
CA ALA A 7 19.46 -11.63 15.93
C ALA A 7 18.94 -10.48 15.07
N SER A 8 19.83 -9.61 14.59
CA SER A 8 19.47 -8.52 13.67
C SER A 8 18.80 -9.09 12.42
N GLN A 9 17.59 -8.61 12.14
CA GLN A 9 16.79 -9.00 10.98
C GLN A 9 17.12 -8.09 9.81
N LYS A 10 16.95 -8.59 8.57
CA LYS A 10 17.37 -7.87 7.36
C LYS A 10 16.27 -7.82 6.30
N ILE A 11 15.97 -6.62 5.81
CA ILE A 11 15.13 -6.41 4.63
C ILE A 11 16.02 -6.40 3.39
N PRO A 12 15.96 -7.39 2.49
CA PRO A 12 16.78 -7.41 1.29
C PRO A 12 16.27 -6.39 0.26
N ILE A 13 17.12 -5.46 -0.13
CA ILE A 13 16.84 -4.51 -1.22
C ILE A 13 17.45 -5.06 -2.49
N SER A 14 16.63 -5.19 -3.52
CA SER A 14 17.09 -5.60 -4.84
C SER A 14 16.78 -4.51 -5.84
N CYS A 15 17.57 -4.49 -6.91
CA CYS A 15 17.34 -3.65 -8.04
C CYS A 15 17.31 -4.50 -9.31
N SER A 16 16.65 -3.99 -10.34
CA SER A 16 16.63 -4.59 -11.65
C SER A 16 16.75 -3.53 -12.72
N ILE A 17 17.51 -3.83 -13.77
CA ILE A 17 17.53 -3.04 -14.99
C ILE A 17 16.85 -3.83 -16.10
N THR A 18 15.88 -3.19 -16.74
CA THR A 18 15.16 -3.73 -17.90
C THR A 18 15.50 -2.92 -19.14
N ASN A 19 15.89 -3.61 -20.20
CA ASN A 19 16.11 -3.05 -21.53
C ASN A 19 15.65 -4.05 -22.61
N ASP A 20 15.95 -3.76 -23.88
CA ASP A 20 15.56 -4.61 -25.02
C ASP A 20 16.16 -6.02 -24.97
N ARG A 21 17.24 -6.22 -24.20
CA ARG A 21 17.90 -7.53 -24.01
C ARG A 21 17.30 -8.33 -22.84
N GLY A 22 16.35 -7.74 -22.11
CA GLY A 22 15.64 -8.36 -20.99
C GLY A 22 15.89 -7.67 -19.64
N THR A 23 15.47 -8.33 -18.57
CA THR A 23 15.60 -7.83 -17.20
C THR A 23 16.72 -8.55 -16.46
N LYS A 24 17.68 -7.80 -15.93
CA LYS A 24 18.72 -8.29 -15.03
C LYS A 24 18.43 -7.84 -13.61
N PHE A 25 18.56 -8.75 -12.66
CA PHE A 25 18.39 -8.48 -11.23
C PHE A 25 19.74 -8.49 -10.53
N PHE A 26 19.90 -7.63 -9.53
CA PHE A 26 21.09 -7.58 -8.68
C PHE A 26 20.69 -7.24 -7.25
N ASP A 27 21.53 -7.69 -6.33
CA ASP A 27 21.33 -7.54 -4.89
C ASP A 27 21.97 -6.23 -4.44
N HIS A 28 21.17 -5.21 -4.17
CA HIS A 28 21.64 -3.86 -3.84
C HIS A 28 22.20 -3.79 -2.42
N GLY A 29 21.62 -4.58 -1.52
CA GLY A 29 22.02 -4.62 -0.11
C GLY A 29 20.86 -5.00 0.77
N ALA A 30 20.95 -4.67 2.06
CA ALA A 30 19.88 -4.91 2.99
C ALA A 30 19.77 -3.80 4.04
N ILE A 31 18.55 -3.57 4.53
CA ILE A 31 18.33 -2.72 5.71
C ILE A 31 18.34 -3.62 6.94
N ALA A 32 19.26 -3.36 7.87
CA ALA A 32 19.34 -4.03 9.16
C ALA A 32 18.40 -3.39 10.18
N ILE A 33 17.76 -4.23 10.97
CA ILE A 33 16.73 -3.89 11.96
C ILE A 33 17.12 -4.55 13.28
N PRO A 34 17.01 -3.85 14.43
CA PRO A 34 16.38 -2.54 14.64
C PRO A 34 17.26 -1.32 14.31
N GLU A 35 18.51 -1.52 13.88
CA GLU A 35 19.51 -0.45 13.79
C GLU A 35 19.19 0.60 12.70
N LEU A 36 18.29 0.28 11.76
CA LEU A 36 17.93 1.11 10.61
C LEU A 36 19.17 1.57 9.82
N THR A 37 20.07 0.62 9.57
CA THR A 37 21.29 0.86 8.80
C THR A 37 21.25 0.11 7.48
N PHE A 38 21.82 0.70 6.43
CA PHE A 38 21.93 0.05 5.13
C PHE A 38 23.28 -0.65 5.01
N GLU A 39 23.23 -1.97 4.83
CA GLU A 39 24.37 -2.80 4.49
C GLU A 39 24.45 -2.97 2.97
N SER A 40 25.31 -2.21 2.32
CA SER A 40 25.56 -2.34 0.89
C SER A 40 26.29 -3.64 0.56
N ASN A 41 25.86 -4.33 -0.49
CA ASN A 41 26.66 -5.40 -1.07
C ASN A 41 27.82 -4.77 -1.84
N LYS A 42 29.06 -5.22 -1.55
CA LYS A 42 30.30 -4.70 -2.14
C LYS A 42 30.43 -4.82 -3.67
N GLN A 43 29.39 -5.33 -4.34
CA GLN A 43 29.35 -5.37 -5.79
C GLN A 43 28.94 -3.97 -6.26
N GLU A 44 29.93 -3.08 -6.39
CA GLU A 44 29.73 -1.75 -6.94
C GLU A 44 29.09 -1.89 -8.33
N PHE A 45 27.87 -1.40 -8.43
CA PHE A 45 27.08 -1.36 -9.64
C PHE A 45 27.11 0.07 -10.14
N ASP A 46 27.84 0.32 -11.22
CA ASP A 46 27.83 1.65 -11.84
C ASP A 46 26.63 1.75 -12.78
N LEU A 47 25.74 2.69 -12.49
CA LEU A 47 24.60 3.01 -13.34
C LEU A 47 25.05 3.47 -14.73
N GLN A 48 26.28 3.97 -14.88
CA GLN A 48 26.84 4.39 -16.17
C GLN A 48 27.13 3.23 -17.13
N ASP A 49 27.19 2.00 -16.64
CA ASP A 49 27.43 0.82 -17.48
C ASP A 49 26.21 0.42 -18.34
N PHE A 50 25.08 1.12 -18.18
CA PHE A 50 23.81 0.78 -18.79
C PHE A 50 23.31 1.84 -19.77
N GLU A 51 22.57 1.37 -20.77
CA GLU A 51 21.96 2.23 -21.79
C GLU A 51 20.93 3.16 -21.13
N GLY A 52 20.94 4.46 -21.48
CA GLY A 52 20.00 5.44 -20.91
C GLY A 52 18.51 5.15 -21.19
N SER A 53 18.21 4.35 -22.22
CA SER A 53 16.85 3.85 -22.48
C SER A 53 16.36 2.83 -21.44
N SER A 54 17.24 2.29 -20.61
CA SER A 54 16.91 1.26 -19.64
C SER A 54 16.05 1.80 -18.50
N VAL A 55 15.25 0.91 -17.90
CA VAL A 55 14.44 1.21 -16.73
C VAL A 55 15.05 0.52 -15.51
N LEU A 56 15.47 1.33 -14.52
CA LEU A 56 15.88 0.87 -13.21
C LEU A 56 14.66 0.74 -12.30
N ARG A 57 14.53 -0.40 -11.63
CA ARG A 57 13.53 -0.61 -10.57
C ARG A 57 14.25 -1.05 -9.31
N CYS A 58 13.96 -0.44 -8.17
CA CYS A 58 14.59 -0.76 -6.89
C CYS A 58 13.57 -0.84 -5.76
N GLY A 59 13.83 -1.70 -4.77
CA GLY A 59 13.03 -1.81 -3.54
C GLY A 59 13.10 -3.21 -2.93
N TYR A 60 12.19 -3.50 -2.00
CA TYR A 60 12.11 -4.82 -1.39
C TYR A 60 11.56 -5.86 -2.39
N ARG A 61 12.36 -6.88 -2.68
CA ARG A 61 11.95 -8.03 -3.48
C ARG A 61 12.04 -9.29 -2.65
N ASN A 62 10.91 -9.98 -2.50
CA ASN A 62 10.91 -11.28 -1.84
C ASN A 62 11.60 -12.30 -2.75
N LYS A 63 12.75 -12.84 -2.32
CA LYS A 63 13.55 -13.78 -3.12
C LYS A 63 12.81 -15.11 -3.37
N ILE A 64 11.93 -15.53 -2.46
CA ILE A 64 11.21 -16.82 -2.54
C ILE A 64 10.13 -16.76 -3.60
N SER A 65 9.24 -15.76 -3.53
CA SER A 65 8.13 -15.62 -4.48
C SER A 65 8.51 -14.85 -5.74
N GLY A 66 9.67 -14.18 -5.75
CA GLY A 66 10.13 -13.33 -6.84
C GLY A 66 9.32 -12.04 -7.01
N HIS A 67 8.32 -11.82 -6.15
CA HIS A 67 7.46 -10.64 -6.19
C HIS A 67 8.12 -9.44 -5.52
N TRP A 68 7.78 -8.29 -6.07
CA TRP A 68 8.15 -6.99 -5.52
C TRP A 68 7.11 -6.56 -4.49
N SER A 69 7.59 -6.04 -3.37
CA SER A 69 6.73 -5.38 -2.40
C SER A 69 6.11 -4.12 -2.98
N ALA A 70 5.00 -3.67 -2.39
CA ALA A 70 4.53 -2.32 -2.59
C ALA A 70 5.65 -1.32 -2.24
N GLY A 71 5.72 -0.20 -2.97
CA GLY A 71 6.73 0.85 -2.74
C GLY A 71 8.00 0.75 -3.60
N THR A 72 8.10 -0.21 -4.52
CA THR A 72 9.22 -0.19 -5.48
C THR A 72 9.13 1.01 -6.40
N SER A 73 10.26 1.67 -6.63
CA SER A 73 10.38 2.78 -7.56
C SER A 73 10.84 2.33 -8.93
N PHE A 74 10.51 3.13 -9.95
CA PHE A 74 10.90 2.94 -11.33
C PHE A 74 11.49 4.25 -11.85
N TYR A 75 12.64 4.16 -12.51
CA TYR A 75 13.36 5.28 -13.06
C TYR A 75 13.80 4.97 -14.48
N LYS A 76 13.63 5.94 -15.38
CA LYS A 76 14.33 5.90 -16.66
C LYS A 76 15.78 6.32 -16.40
N LEU A 77 16.71 5.51 -16.85
CA LEU A 77 18.11 5.71 -16.52
C LEU A 77 18.68 6.97 -17.17
N GLY A 78 18.24 7.32 -18.38
CA GLY A 78 18.60 8.56 -19.06
C GLY A 78 18.30 9.79 -18.20
N ASP A 79 17.09 9.86 -17.62
CA ASP A 79 16.69 10.98 -16.75
C ASP A 79 17.58 11.09 -15.49
N LEU A 80 18.00 9.95 -14.92
CA LEU A 80 18.94 9.92 -13.80
C LEU A 80 20.35 10.36 -14.24
N LEU A 81 20.88 9.79 -15.32
CA LEU A 81 22.25 10.01 -15.78
C LEU A 81 22.48 11.41 -16.36
N GLU A 82 21.49 11.98 -17.02
CA GLU A 82 21.55 13.33 -17.60
C GLU A 82 21.51 14.41 -16.53
N SER A 83 20.91 14.12 -15.37
CA SER A 83 20.88 15.05 -14.27
C SER A 83 22.32 15.32 -13.78
N HIS A 84 22.69 16.58 -13.62
CA HIS A 84 24.00 16.95 -13.07
C HIS A 84 24.12 16.69 -11.56
N HIS A 85 23.21 15.91 -10.97
CA HIS A 85 23.14 15.60 -9.55
C HIS A 85 23.83 14.26 -9.25
N ALA A 86 24.39 14.13 -8.07
CA ALA A 86 24.60 12.81 -7.47
C ALA A 86 23.25 12.36 -6.87
N TYR A 87 23.05 11.07 -6.68
CA TYR A 87 21.85 10.57 -6.02
C TYR A 87 22.21 9.83 -4.75
N LYS A 88 21.33 9.97 -3.76
CA LYS A 88 21.38 9.27 -2.50
C LYS A 88 20.13 8.41 -2.38
N ASP A 89 20.31 7.15 -1.98
CA ASP A 89 19.19 6.26 -1.71
C ASP A 89 18.40 6.76 -0.49
N CYS A 90 17.08 6.67 -0.57
CA CYS A 90 16.16 6.97 0.53
C CYS A 90 15.12 5.87 0.63
N PHE A 91 15.01 5.27 1.82
CA PHE A 91 14.07 4.21 2.13
C PHE A 91 13.06 4.68 3.17
N PHE A 92 11.78 4.54 2.89
CA PHE A 92 10.72 4.77 3.85
C PHE A 92 10.11 3.43 4.27
N LEU A 93 10.19 3.13 5.56
CA LEU A 93 9.63 1.94 6.16
C LEU A 93 8.29 2.32 6.80
N HIS A 94 7.20 1.89 6.17
CA HIS A 94 5.87 2.10 6.72
C HIS A 94 5.56 1.02 7.74
N THR A 95 5.20 1.44 8.95
CA THR A 95 4.88 0.53 10.05
C THR A 95 3.49 0.76 10.61
N SER A 96 3.07 -0.12 11.52
CA SER A 96 1.92 0.12 12.40
C SER A 96 2.29 1.08 13.55
N LYS A 97 1.28 1.58 14.27
CA LYS A 97 1.46 2.55 15.38
C LYS A 97 2.31 1.99 16.53
N ASN A 98 2.16 0.69 16.77
CA ASN A 98 2.73 -0.02 17.91
C ASN A 98 3.76 -1.05 17.42
N ALA A 99 4.40 -0.76 16.29
CA ALA A 99 5.38 -1.65 15.69
C ALA A 99 6.53 -1.92 16.66
N ASP A 100 6.84 -3.19 16.86
CA ASP A 100 8.09 -3.61 17.46
C ASP A 100 9.18 -3.50 16.38
N LEU A 101 10.12 -2.59 16.60
CA LEU A 101 11.25 -2.39 15.68
C LEU A 101 12.21 -3.56 15.67
N GLU A 102 12.05 -4.58 16.51
CA GLU A 102 12.79 -5.84 16.40
C GLU A 102 12.12 -6.84 15.44
N SER A 103 10.90 -6.54 14.98
CA SER A 103 10.06 -7.43 14.16
C SER A 103 9.90 -6.93 12.73
N LEU A 104 10.30 -7.76 11.75
CA LEU A 104 10.00 -7.52 10.33
C LEU A 104 8.49 -7.53 10.02
N ASP A 105 7.69 -8.26 10.80
CA ASP A 105 6.26 -8.43 10.53
C ASP A 105 5.47 -7.13 10.73
N ASP A 106 6.02 -6.19 11.50
CA ASP A 106 5.41 -4.87 11.72
C ASP A 106 5.72 -3.85 10.61
N ILE A 107 6.57 -4.22 9.65
CA ILE A 107 6.89 -3.41 8.47
C ILE A 107 5.95 -3.80 7.34
N ILE A 108 5.01 -2.91 7.08
CA ILE A 108 3.93 -3.12 6.12
C ILE A 108 4.41 -2.87 4.69
N GLN A 109 5.27 -1.86 4.51
CA GLN A 109 5.72 -1.44 3.19
C GLN A 109 7.11 -0.81 3.23
N VAL A 110 7.90 -1.05 2.18
CA VAL A 110 9.22 -0.44 1.98
C VAL A 110 9.19 0.36 0.69
N VAL A 111 9.23 1.69 0.81
CA VAL A 111 9.28 2.60 -0.33
C VAL A 111 10.72 2.99 -0.61
N HIS A 112 11.18 2.75 -1.84
CA HIS A 112 12.50 3.20 -2.27
C HIS A 112 12.39 4.48 -3.10
N SER A 113 13.28 5.44 -2.88
CA SER A 113 13.40 6.64 -3.68
C SER A 113 14.84 7.14 -3.80
N PHE A 114 15.11 7.96 -4.82
CA PHE A 114 16.37 8.70 -4.93
C PHE A 114 16.16 10.16 -4.56
N LYS A 115 17.02 10.67 -3.67
CA LYS A 115 17.14 12.09 -3.38
C LYS A 115 18.31 12.68 -4.17
N PRO A 116 18.11 13.74 -4.97
CA PRO A 116 19.21 14.42 -5.64
C PRO A 116 20.08 15.15 -4.62
N VAL A 117 21.40 15.06 -4.79
CA VAL A 117 22.43 15.67 -3.96
C VAL A 117 23.36 16.48 -4.86
N SER A 118 23.79 17.65 -4.37
CA SER A 118 24.71 18.51 -5.10
C SER A 118 26.08 17.85 -5.25
N LYS A 119 26.62 17.80 -6.47
CA LYS A 119 27.97 17.28 -6.69
C LYS A 119 28.99 18.09 -5.88
N GLY A 120 29.76 17.42 -5.02
CA GLY A 120 30.77 18.06 -4.17
C GLY A 120 30.28 18.54 -2.80
N SER A 121 29.02 18.29 -2.43
CA SER A 121 28.60 18.49 -1.05
C SER A 121 29.19 17.41 -0.13
N ASN A 122 29.58 17.78 1.09
CA ASN A 122 29.95 16.85 2.16
C ASN A 122 28.75 16.08 2.74
N GLU A 123 27.60 16.06 2.06
CA GLU A 123 26.43 15.30 2.50
C GLU A 123 26.80 13.82 2.43
N GLU A 124 26.65 13.12 3.56
CA GLU A 124 27.05 11.73 3.70
C GLU A 124 26.31 10.86 2.67
N THR A 125 27.05 10.06 1.89
CA THR A 125 26.50 9.21 0.81
C THR A 125 25.73 8.00 1.32
N LYS A 126 25.69 7.79 2.64
CA LYS A 126 24.95 6.70 3.27
C LYS A 126 23.45 6.86 3.01
N PRO A 127 22.72 5.81 2.64
CA PRO A 127 21.27 5.90 2.42
C PRO A 127 20.51 6.47 3.62
N ASP A 128 19.49 7.27 3.36
CA ASP A 128 18.56 7.72 4.39
C ASP A 128 17.50 6.64 4.61
N ILE A 129 17.28 6.23 5.86
CA ILE A 129 16.23 5.28 6.23
C ILE A 129 15.29 5.97 7.22
N VAL A 130 14.02 6.09 6.85
CA VAL A 130 13.01 6.83 7.61
C VAL A 130 11.86 5.90 7.95
N LEU A 131 11.53 5.82 9.23
CA LEU A 131 10.34 5.12 9.71
C LEU A 131 9.13 6.05 9.60
N ILE A 132 8.05 5.58 8.96
CA ILE A 132 6.81 6.35 8.79
C ILE A 132 5.63 5.58 9.36
N TYR A 133 4.90 6.24 10.26
CA TYR A 133 3.56 5.83 10.64
C TYR A 133 2.54 6.83 10.08
N PRO A 134 1.74 6.49 9.05
CA PRO A 134 0.77 7.41 8.49
C PRO A 134 -0.43 7.57 9.44
N GLU A 135 -0.50 8.70 10.14
CA GLU A 135 -1.67 9.10 10.92
C GLU A 135 -2.64 9.91 10.05
N SER A 136 -3.90 9.48 10.00
CA SER A 136 -4.97 10.34 9.49
C SER A 136 -5.43 11.27 10.60
N PRO A 137 -5.76 12.55 10.30
CA PRO A 137 -6.32 13.44 11.31
C PRO A 137 -7.63 12.83 11.83
N GLU A 138 -7.78 12.79 13.15
CA GLU A 138 -9.03 12.32 13.75
C GLU A 138 -10.18 13.26 13.36
N PRO A 139 -11.32 12.72 12.89
CA PRO A 139 -12.46 13.56 12.54
C PRO A 139 -13.01 14.25 13.79
N LEU A 140 -13.10 15.58 13.75
CA LEU A 140 -13.72 16.35 14.83
C LEU A 140 -15.24 16.12 14.82
N LEU A 141 -15.70 15.23 15.71
CA LEU A 141 -17.12 15.06 15.97
C LEU A 141 -17.62 16.26 16.79
N SER A 142 -18.54 17.04 16.22
CA SER A 142 -19.22 18.10 16.98
C SER A 142 -20.15 17.46 18.01
N PHE A 143 -19.80 17.55 19.29
CA PHE A 143 -20.68 17.10 20.35
C PHE A 143 -21.85 18.09 20.52
N PRO A 144 -23.08 17.60 20.76
CA PRO A 144 -24.21 18.49 21.01
C PRO A 144 -23.91 19.37 22.23
N LYS A 145 -23.99 20.69 22.04
CA LYS A 145 -23.85 21.67 23.12
C LYS A 145 -24.90 21.34 24.18
N ARG A 146 -24.45 20.86 25.35
CA ARG A 146 -25.34 20.75 26.52
C ARG A 146 -25.84 22.16 26.84
N LYS A 147 -27.14 22.39 26.72
CA LYS A 147 -27.75 23.60 27.26
C LYS A 147 -27.42 23.65 28.76
N PRO A 148 -27.00 24.80 29.31
CA PRO A 148 -26.90 24.95 30.75
C PRO A 148 -28.26 24.60 31.33
N GLN A 149 -28.34 23.53 32.11
CA GLN A 149 -29.48 23.32 33.00
C GLN A 149 -29.39 24.41 34.06
N ASN A 150 -30.08 25.53 33.83
CA ASN A 150 -30.42 26.42 34.94
C ASN A 150 -31.22 25.58 35.94
N PRO A 151 -30.85 25.56 37.23
CA PRO A 151 -31.67 24.92 38.24
C PRO A 151 -32.97 25.73 38.34
N ALA A 152 -34.02 25.25 37.70
CA ALA A 152 -35.36 25.73 37.97
C ALA A 152 -35.68 25.37 39.44
N SER A 153 -35.63 26.38 40.31
CA SER A 153 -36.15 26.33 41.66
C SER A 153 -37.62 25.94 41.60
N THR A 154 -37.90 24.65 41.70
CA THR A 154 -39.26 24.16 41.86
C THR A 154 -39.55 24.17 43.35
N ALA A 155 -40.15 25.27 43.80
CA ALA A 155 -40.87 25.32 45.07
C ALA A 155 -41.79 24.10 45.14
N GLY A 156 -41.63 23.31 46.19
CA GLY A 156 -42.40 22.09 46.39
C GLY A 156 -43.89 22.38 46.45
N SER A 157 -44.67 21.62 45.69
CA SER A 157 -46.05 21.32 46.07
C SER A 157 -46.39 19.92 45.63
N ARG A 158 -46.82 19.14 46.62
CA ARG A 158 -47.22 17.73 46.56
C ARG A 158 -48.33 17.56 45.53
N ASN A 159 -48.29 16.47 44.76
CA ASN A 159 -49.43 15.56 44.67
C ASN A 159 -49.01 14.17 44.18
N LYS A 160 -49.34 13.17 45.01
CA LYS A 160 -49.31 11.74 44.72
C LYS A 160 -50.27 11.45 43.57
N HIS A 161 -49.83 10.68 42.58
CA HIS A 161 -50.75 9.86 41.80
C HIS A 161 -50.23 8.43 41.71
N THR A 162 -51.01 7.55 42.31
CA THR A 162 -50.90 6.09 42.37
C THR A 162 -51.24 5.48 41.02
N LEU A 163 -50.42 4.53 40.54
CA LEU A 163 -50.73 3.64 39.41
C LEU A 163 -51.59 2.46 39.89
N PRO A 164 -52.69 2.08 39.21
CA PRO A 164 -53.41 0.86 39.53
C PRO A 164 -53.07 -0.31 38.59
N LYS A 165 -52.76 -1.43 39.24
CA LYS A 165 -53.20 -2.82 39.02
C LYS A 165 -52.76 -3.63 37.79
N ASP A 166 -52.08 -4.72 38.14
CA ASP A 166 -52.20 -6.09 37.63
C ASP A 166 -53.45 -6.41 36.80
N SER A 167 -53.24 -7.08 35.67
CA SER A 167 -54.04 -8.26 35.32
C SER A 167 -53.19 -9.27 34.55
N ARG A 168 -53.13 -10.47 35.12
CA ARG A 168 -52.42 -11.66 34.66
C ARG A 168 -53.49 -12.63 34.15
N THR A 169 -53.44 -13.04 32.89
CA THR A 169 -54.18 -14.21 32.35
C THR A 169 -53.30 -14.80 31.24
N LYS A 170 -52.55 -15.87 31.52
CA LYS A 170 -52.86 -17.30 31.52
C LYS A 170 -52.84 -17.91 30.11
N ASP A 171 -51.88 -18.82 29.94
CA ASP A 171 -51.61 -19.66 28.78
C ASP A 171 -52.84 -20.36 28.19
N LYS A 172 -52.82 -20.51 26.86
CA LYS A 172 -53.40 -21.67 26.18
C LYS A 172 -52.62 -21.98 24.90
N SER A 173 -52.09 -23.19 24.90
CA SER A 173 -51.49 -23.96 23.81
C SER A 173 -52.48 -24.26 22.67
N SER A 174 -51.99 -24.27 21.44
CA SER A 174 -52.35 -25.29 20.44
C SER A 174 -51.31 -25.31 19.32
N GLU A 175 -50.68 -26.47 19.14
CA GLU A 175 -49.85 -26.85 18.01
C GLU A 175 -50.59 -26.72 16.67
N GLY A 176 -49.80 -26.40 15.65
CA GLY A 176 -50.15 -26.53 14.24
C GLY A 176 -48.85 -26.53 13.44
N ASN A 177 -48.23 -27.69 13.33
CA ASN A 177 -47.22 -27.95 12.30
C ASN A 177 -47.93 -27.98 10.94
N ASP A 178 -47.40 -27.27 9.95
CA ASP A 178 -47.40 -27.75 8.58
C ASP A 178 -46.22 -27.16 7.81
N ASP A 179 -45.42 -28.08 7.27
CA ASP A 179 -44.32 -27.90 6.34
C ASP A 179 -44.80 -27.21 5.05
N THR A 180 -44.13 -26.12 4.69
CA THR A 180 -43.95 -25.61 3.32
C THR A 180 -42.92 -24.48 3.49
N GLY A 181 -41.69 -24.56 3.02
CA GLY A 181 -41.24 -25.06 1.73
C GLY A 181 -40.34 -23.97 1.13
N ASP A 182 -39.35 -23.50 1.89
CA ASP A 182 -38.37 -22.54 1.41
C ASP A 182 -37.09 -23.29 1.10
N THR A 183 -37.05 -23.80 -0.13
CA THR A 183 -35.80 -24.26 -0.73
C THR A 183 -34.91 -23.04 -0.88
N GLU A 184 -33.88 -22.91 -0.04
CA GLU A 184 -32.83 -21.91 -0.23
C GLU A 184 -32.24 -22.09 -1.64
N ALA A 185 -32.64 -21.22 -2.55
CA ALA A 185 -32.10 -21.18 -3.90
C ALA A 185 -30.62 -20.77 -3.79
N LEU A 186 -29.74 -21.76 -3.95
CA LEU A 186 -28.31 -21.56 -4.18
C LEU A 186 -28.10 -20.42 -5.19
N PRO A 187 -27.23 -19.44 -4.93
CA PRO A 187 -26.99 -18.38 -5.89
C PRO A 187 -26.34 -18.99 -7.15
N GLU A 188 -27.06 -18.96 -8.27
CA GLU A 188 -26.52 -19.35 -9.58
C GLU A 188 -25.22 -18.60 -9.86
N GLU A 189 -24.13 -19.35 -10.02
CA GLU A 189 -22.86 -18.82 -10.52
C GLU A 189 -23.05 -18.36 -11.97
N LYS A 190 -23.30 -17.07 -12.16
CA LYS A 190 -23.27 -16.47 -13.49
C LYS A 190 -21.87 -16.61 -14.08
N THR A 191 -21.77 -17.40 -15.14
CA THR A 191 -20.52 -17.64 -15.87
C THR A 191 -19.89 -16.32 -16.33
N PHE A 192 -18.56 -16.28 -16.31
CA PHE A 192 -17.71 -15.11 -16.56
C PHE A 192 -18.15 -14.25 -17.77
N LEU A 193 -18.66 -14.89 -18.82
CA LEU A 193 -19.16 -14.23 -20.04
C LEU A 193 -20.40 -13.35 -19.83
N GLN A 194 -21.28 -13.63 -18.87
CA GLN A 194 -22.42 -12.76 -18.57
C GLN A 194 -22.01 -11.51 -17.78
N ARG A 195 -20.99 -11.60 -16.92
CA ARG A 195 -20.49 -10.44 -16.16
C ARG A 195 -19.58 -9.54 -16.98
N PHE A 196 -18.78 -10.12 -17.88
CA PHE A 196 -17.71 -9.38 -18.56
C PHE A 196 -17.81 -9.37 -20.09
N GLY A 197 -18.76 -10.08 -20.68
CA GLY A 197 -18.93 -10.16 -22.15
C GLY A 197 -19.14 -8.81 -22.82
N LEU A 198 -19.83 -7.87 -22.15
CA LEU A 198 -20.06 -6.52 -22.68
C LEU A 198 -18.79 -5.64 -22.67
N TYR A 199 -17.83 -5.94 -21.78
CA TYR A 199 -16.54 -5.24 -21.70
C TYR A 199 -15.50 -5.78 -22.70
N LEU A 200 -15.73 -6.95 -23.29
CA LEU A 200 -14.84 -7.53 -24.31
C LEU A 200 -15.06 -6.91 -25.70
N ILE A 201 -16.27 -6.40 -25.99
CA ILE A 201 -16.62 -5.83 -27.30
C ILE A 201 -15.79 -4.57 -27.64
N PRO A 202 -15.58 -3.59 -26.73
CA PRO A 202 -14.76 -2.42 -27.03
C PRO A 202 -13.27 -2.76 -27.22
N ILE A 203 -12.77 -3.77 -26.50
CA ILE A 203 -11.36 -4.20 -26.57
C ILE A 203 -11.04 -4.86 -27.92
N LEU A 204 -11.95 -5.69 -28.42
CA LEU A 204 -11.82 -6.29 -29.76
C LEU A 204 -11.86 -5.21 -30.84
N PHE A 205 -12.71 -4.20 -30.72
CA PHE A 205 -12.79 -3.12 -31.70
C PHE A 205 -11.48 -2.29 -31.77
N LEU A 206 -10.82 -2.04 -30.63
CA LEU A 206 -9.52 -1.36 -30.59
C LEU A 206 -8.40 -2.17 -31.24
N LEU A 207 -8.40 -3.50 -31.09
CA LEU A 207 -7.38 -4.36 -31.72
C LEU A 207 -7.51 -4.42 -33.25
N PHE A 208 -8.72 -4.31 -33.80
CA PHE A 208 -8.91 -4.30 -35.25
C PHE A 208 -8.65 -2.93 -35.90
N VAL A 209 -8.90 -1.83 -35.21
CA VAL A 209 -8.63 -0.47 -35.76
C VAL A 209 -7.13 -0.12 -35.72
N GLY A 210 -6.36 -0.73 -34.81
CA GLY A 210 -4.91 -0.48 -34.68
C GLY A 210 -4.01 -1.12 -35.75
N THR A 211 -4.53 -2.01 -36.61
CA THR A 211 -3.71 -2.77 -37.57
C THR A 211 -3.80 -2.29 -39.02
N SER A 212 -4.64 -1.29 -39.33
CA SER A 212 -4.80 -0.74 -40.70
C SER A 212 -4.22 0.67 -40.92
N GLY A 213 -3.38 1.18 -40.01
CA GLY A 213 -2.85 2.56 -40.03
C GLY A 213 -1.44 2.71 -40.61
N GLY A 214 -1.31 2.51 -41.93
CA GLY A 214 -0.41 3.26 -42.84
C GLY A 214 1.05 3.54 -42.48
N SER A 215 1.95 2.89 -43.21
CA SER A 215 3.34 3.34 -43.42
C SER A 215 3.39 4.78 -43.95
N GLN A 216 4.12 5.66 -43.27
CA GLN A 216 4.71 6.86 -43.89
C GLN A 216 6.18 6.94 -43.53
N ALA A 217 7.02 6.61 -44.51
CA ALA A 217 8.41 7.00 -44.54
C ALA A 217 8.46 8.50 -44.88
N SER A 218 9.00 9.34 -44.00
CA SER A 218 9.40 10.71 -44.36
C SER A 218 10.91 10.73 -44.55
N GLY A 219 11.32 10.85 -45.81
CA GLY A 219 12.71 10.97 -46.22
C GLY A 219 13.38 12.25 -45.72
N SER A 220 14.66 12.10 -45.41
CA SER A 220 15.64 13.17 -45.26
C SER A 220 15.72 14.01 -46.55
N SER A 221 15.65 15.33 -46.40
CA SER A 221 16.02 16.29 -47.44
C SER A 221 17.05 17.25 -46.86
N ASN A 222 18.32 17.01 -47.22
CA ASN A 222 19.38 18.00 -47.06
C ASN A 222 19.11 19.23 -47.92
N ARG A 223 19.07 20.40 -47.29
CA ARG A 223 19.53 21.66 -47.87
C ARG A 223 19.89 22.65 -46.77
#